data_AF-A0AA40FBU2-F1
#
_entry.id   AF-A0AA40FBU2-F1
#
_cell.length_a   1.000
_cell.length_b   1.000
_cell.length_c   1.000
_cell.angle_alpha   90.00
_cell.angle_beta   90.00
_cell.angle_gamma   90.00
#
_symmetry.space_group_name_H-M   'P 1'
#
loop_
_entity.id
_entity.type
_entity.pdbx_description
1 polymer ?
#
loop_
_entity_poly.entity_id
_entity_poly.type
_entity_poly.pdbx_seq_one_letter_code
_entity_poly.pdbx_strand_id
1 'polypeptide(L)'
;MKCFWATRGWTFQESFLSRRRLAFLNDQMYWECNAQHACEAISVTGGDVVPGYPRMESVNLFGFAAMMRLWELDKEGQRILDERMAKATEGRPKEFSYGQEAPTAPAPLSPEMSAIMDYYSTYLACIQQYSERNLTVRADSINAFIGIIDIFQNHPEYPFHQAWGVPFPVMPQVGPEDRTRFFATALSWSHFSPSDSKQARSMEWDDDANRYVFETLATRRPEFPTWTWGGWAGRVDIQAATARARFGLLEHVNCRVQFRDAVDTSRVVGFDDLVEMNVARGPGADQPRHLVLTAKAIPPKILLKDGNTETLRIRLDLDGCHEPKRDIDWWQTRIYKGKDVKCIWLGQFNNLGVGLVLARNDKKSKKDGPLWYRLGAFQLAVFWDWTEKMRIDKWDVETFVIE
;
A
#
# COMPACT_ATOMS: atom_id res chain seq x y z
N MET A 1 -14.72 1.79 18.77
CA MET A 1 -14.07 3.09 19.04
C MET A 1 -12.63 2.80 19.44
N LYS A 2 -11.60 3.37 18.80
CA LYS A 2 -10.20 3.16 19.23
C LYS A 2 -9.95 4.01 20.48
N CYS A 3 -9.32 3.45 21.53
CA CYS A 3 -8.94 4.23 22.70
C CYS A 3 -7.89 5.29 22.32
N PHE A 4 -7.87 6.43 23.03
CA PHE A 4 -6.96 7.54 22.70
C PHE A 4 -5.49 7.12 22.68
N TRP A 5 -5.08 6.22 23.58
CA TRP A 5 -3.75 5.62 23.60
C TRP A 5 -3.40 4.94 22.27
N ALA A 6 -4.31 4.13 21.72
CA ALA A 6 -4.07 3.40 20.46
C ALA A 6 -4.03 4.29 19.21
N THR A 7 -4.41 5.57 19.33
CA THR A 7 -4.37 6.54 18.22
C THR A 7 -3.00 7.21 18.04
N ARG A 8 -2.06 7.03 18.96
CA ARG A 8 -0.75 7.69 18.94
C ARG A 8 0.27 6.84 18.19
N GLY A 9 1.19 7.46 17.45
CA GLY A 9 2.22 6.73 16.69
C GLY A 9 3.18 5.93 17.58
N TRP A 10 3.72 6.55 18.63
CA TRP A 10 4.69 5.93 19.53
C TRP A 10 4.12 4.71 20.27
N THR A 11 2.82 4.71 20.57
CA THR A 11 2.17 3.56 21.23
C THR A 11 2.09 2.36 20.30
N PHE A 12 2.03 2.55 18.97
CA PHE A 12 2.15 1.44 18.03
C PHE A 12 3.52 0.78 18.11
N GLN A 13 4.58 1.59 18.11
CA GLN A 13 5.94 1.09 18.22
C GLN A 13 6.14 0.34 19.54
N GLU A 14 5.75 0.92 20.67
CA GLU A 14 5.81 0.23 21.97
C GLU A 14 5.04 -1.08 21.94
N SER A 15 3.83 -1.06 21.39
CA SER A 15 2.94 -2.21 21.35
C SER A 15 3.49 -3.33 20.45
N PHE A 16 4.13 -2.94 19.34
CA PHE A 16 4.76 -3.84 18.39
C PHE A 16 6.04 -4.49 18.91
N LEU A 17 6.90 -3.70 19.55
CA LEU A 17 8.23 -4.13 20.01
C LEU A 17 8.22 -4.80 21.39
N SER A 18 7.17 -4.58 22.19
CA SER A 18 7.08 -5.16 23.52
C SER A 18 6.83 -6.67 23.47
N ARG A 19 7.79 -7.45 23.97
CA ARG A 19 7.69 -8.92 24.10
C ARG A 19 6.63 -9.38 25.10
N ARG A 20 6.28 -8.50 26.04
CA ARG A 20 5.26 -8.72 27.09
C ARG A 20 4.54 -7.41 27.35
N ARG A 21 3.22 -7.45 27.41
CA ARG A 21 2.37 -6.29 27.66
C ARG A 21 1.32 -6.64 28.68
N LEU A 22 1.04 -5.69 29.56
CA LEU A 22 -0.07 -5.73 30.49
C LEU A 22 -0.85 -4.42 30.34
N ALA A 23 -2.10 -4.51 29.90
CA ALA A 23 -2.98 -3.38 29.68
C ALA A 23 -4.13 -3.41 30.68
N PHE A 24 -4.28 -2.32 31.42
CA PHE A 24 -5.40 -2.11 32.33
C PHE A 24 -6.49 -1.32 31.59
N LEU A 25 -7.66 -1.94 31.45
CA LEU A 25 -8.87 -1.32 30.93
C LEU A 25 -9.83 -1.07 32.10
N ASN A 26 -10.91 -0.33 31.85
CA ASN A 26 -11.84 0.07 32.92
C ASN A 26 -12.48 -1.11 33.65
N ASP A 27 -12.61 -2.25 32.98
CA ASP A 27 -13.36 -3.43 33.41
C ASP A 27 -12.55 -4.74 33.26
N GLN A 28 -11.33 -4.70 32.74
CA GLN A 28 -10.52 -5.89 32.54
C GLN A 28 -9.02 -5.60 32.53
N MET A 29 -8.23 -6.61 32.88
CA MET A 29 -6.78 -6.64 32.72
C MET A 29 -6.43 -7.60 31.59
N TYR A 30 -5.70 -7.11 30.59
CA TYR A 30 -5.21 -7.92 29.48
C TYR A 30 -3.71 -8.08 29.53
N TRP A 31 -3.25 -9.33 29.45
CA TRP A 31 -1.85 -9.65 29.31
C TRP A 31 -1.58 -10.32 27.98
N GLU A 32 -0.45 -10.01 27.36
CA GLU A 32 0.02 -10.65 26.14
C GLU A 32 1.52 -10.85 26.15
N CYS A 33 1.96 -11.97 25.58
CA CYS A 33 3.34 -12.18 25.14
C CYS A 33 3.39 -12.82 23.74
N ASN A 34 4.60 -13.15 23.29
CA ASN A 34 4.81 -13.77 21.98
C ASN A 34 4.12 -15.14 21.81
N ALA A 35 3.81 -15.84 22.91
CA ALA A 35 3.25 -17.19 22.86
C ALA A 35 1.74 -17.25 23.17
N GLN A 36 1.22 -16.33 23.98
CA GLN A 36 -0.13 -16.41 24.51
C GLN A 36 -0.65 -15.04 24.95
N HIS A 37 -1.96 -14.95 25.13
CA HIS A 37 -2.62 -13.83 25.75
C HIS A 37 -3.66 -14.33 26.77
N ALA A 38 -3.93 -13.51 27.77
CA ALA A 38 -4.91 -13.80 28.82
C ALA A 38 -5.67 -12.52 29.16
N CYS A 39 -6.94 -12.67 29.54
CA CYS A 39 -7.77 -11.56 29.99
C CYS A 39 -8.48 -11.94 31.28
N GLU A 40 -8.43 -11.06 32.28
CA GLU A 40 -9.22 -11.16 33.50
C GLU A 40 -10.20 -9.99 33.55
N ALA A 41 -11.51 -10.28 33.59
CA ALA A 41 -12.54 -9.25 33.75
C ALA A 41 -12.83 -9.01 35.24
N ILE A 42 -13.01 -7.75 35.61
CA ILE A 42 -13.56 -7.38 36.91
C ILE A 42 -15.03 -7.80 36.89
N SER A 43 -15.39 -8.87 37.61
CA SER A 43 -16.79 -9.21 37.83
C SER A 43 -17.43 -8.07 38.62
N VAL A 44 -18.17 -7.20 37.95
CA VAL A 44 -19.11 -6.32 38.64
C VAL A 44 -20.21 -7.24 39.16
N THR A 45 -20.27 -7.39 40.47
CA THR A 45 -21.24 -8.22 41.16
C THR A 45 -22.65 -7.76 40.81
N GLY A 46 -23.37 -8.58 40.05
CA GLY A 46 -24.81 -8.40 39.77
C GLY A 46 -25.18 -8.57 38.30
N GLY A 47 -25.43 -9.82 37.90
CA GLY A 47 -26.59 -10.18 37.08
C GLY A 47 -26.69 -9.78 35.61
N ASP A 48 -26.01 -8.75 35.12
CA ASP A 48 -26.22 -8.26 33.75
C ASP A 48 -24.94 -8.31 32.92
N VAL A 49 -24.87 -9.29 32.01
CA VAL A 49 -24.04 -9.14 30.81
C VAL A 49 -24.68 -8.01 30.00
N VAL A 50 -24.25 -6.77 30.23
CA VAL A 50 -24.81 -5.60 29.55
C VAL A 50 -24.54 -5.72 28.03
N PRO A 51 -25.57 -5.81 27.18
CA PRO A 51 -25.40 -5.81 25.73
C PRO A 51 -24.78 -4.47 25.30
N GLY A 52 -23.59 -4.50 24.71
CA GLY A 52 -22.86 -3.29 24.29
C GLY A 52 -21.49 -3.11 24.95
N TYR A 53 -21.10 -4.00 25.88
CA TYR A 53 -19.72 -4.00 26.37
C TYR A 53 -18.75 -4.48 25.28
N PRO A 54 -17.67 -3.74 24.98
CA PRO A 54 -16.77 -4.09 23.89
C PRO A 54 -16.02 -5.38 24.23
N ARG A 55 -16.34 -6.50 23.56
CA ARG A 55 -15.47 -7.68 23.56
C ARG A 55 -14.10 -7.29 23.02
N MET A 56 -13.04 -7.94 23.48
CA MET A 56 -11.64 -7.68 23.14
C MET A 56 -11.33 -7.50 21.63
N GLU A 57 -12.16 -8.02 20.73
CA GLU A 57 -12.19 -7.67 19.29
C GLU A 57 -12.16 -6.15 19.01
N SER A 58 -12.59 -5.34 19.98
CA SER A 58 -12.69 -3.88 19.89
C SER A 58 -11.49 -3.12 20.48
N VAL A 59 -10.66 -3.76 21.30
CA VAL A 59 -9.44 -3.16 21.87
C VAL A 59 -8.26 -3.66 21.05
N ASN A 60 -7.89 -2.90 20.03
CA ASN A 60 -6.74 -3.25 19.20
C ASN A 60 -5.41 -2.99 19.93
N LEU A 61 -5.03 -3.87 20.87
CA LEU A 61 -3.69 -3.90 21.46
C LEU A 61 -2.75 -4.62 20.48
N PHE A 62 -2.35 -3.93 19.42
CA PHE A 62 -1.56 -4.48 18.32
C PHE A 62 -0.15 -4.93 18.75
N GLY A 63 0.37 -6.03 18.20
CA GLY A 63 1.75 -6.48 18.41
C GLY A 63 2.16 -7.43 17.29
N PHE A 64 3.46 -7.67 17.06
CA PHE A 64 3.89 -8.59 15.99
C PHE A 64 3.21 -9.96 16.12
N ALA A 65 3.22 -10.55 17.32
CA ALA A 65 2.57 -11.82 17.59
C ALA A 65 1.03 -11.76 17.47
N ALA A 66 0.38 -10.68 17.94
CA ALA A 66 -1.05 -10.49 17.73
C ALA A 66 -1.42 -10.39 16.24
N MET A 67 -0.58 -9.74 15.45
CA MET A 67 -0.80 -9.55 14.03
C MET A 67 -0.60 -10.85 13.25
N MET A 68 0.44 -11.64 13.57
CA MET A 68 0.61 -12.98 13.03
C MET A 68 -0.61 -13.87 13.31
N ARG A 69 -1.11 -13.85 14.57
CA ARG A 69 -2.32 -14.60 14.95
C ARG A 69 -3.57 -14.11 14.22
N LEU A 70 -3.75 -12.80 14.07
CA LEU A 70 -4.86 -12.22 13.30
C LEU A 70 -4.80 -12.65 11.83
N TRP A 71 -3.62 -12.80 11.24
CA TRP A 71 -3.52 -13.33 9.88
C TRP A 71 -3.71 -14.82 9.77
N GLU A 72 -3.27 -15.60 10.75
CA GLU A 72 -3.60 -17.04 10.78
C GLU A 72 -5.13 -17.24 10.84
N LEU A 73 -5.82 -16.42 11.64
CA LEU A 73 -7.28 -16.40 11.70
C LEU A 73 -7.91 -15.91 10.37
N ASP A 74 -7.33 -14.90 9.73
CA ASP A 74 -7.81 -14.40 8.42
C ASP A 74 -7.61 -15.44 7.31
N LYS A 75 -6.48 -16.16 7.30
CA LYS A 75 -6.21 -17.29 6.40
C LYS A 75 -7.26 -18.39 6.58
N GLU A 76 -7.60 -18.73 7.82
CA GLU A 76 -8.63 -19.72 8.11
C GLU A 76 -10.03 -19.21 7.70
N GLY A 77 -10.34 -17.93 7.97
CA GLY A 77 -11.58 -17.29 7.53
C GLY A 77 -11.73 -17.29 6.00
N GLN A 78 -10.66 -16.98 5.28
CA GLN A 78 -10.61 -17.02 3.82
C GLN A 78 -10.77 -18.45 3.29
N ARG A 79 -10.11 -19.43 3.91
CA ARG A 79 -10.26 -20.85 3.57
C ARG A 79 -11.72 -21.30 3.70
N ILE A 80 -12.39 -20.94 4.79
CA ILE A 80 -13.82 -21.23 5.01
C ILE A 80 -14.70 -20.53 3.95
N LEU A 81 -14.38 -19.29 3.59
CA LEU A 81 -15.12 -18.55 2.57
C LEU A 81 -14.96 -19.20 1.19
N ASP A 82 -13.75 -19.60 0.83
CA ASP A 82 -13.44 -20.28 -0.44
C ASP A 82 -14.14 -21.64 -0.52
N GLU A 83 -14.14 -22.43 0.57
CA GLU A 83 -14.90 -23.68 0.66
C GLU A 83 -16.41 -23.48 0.50
N ARG A 84 -16.95 -22.41 1.09
CA ARG A 84 -18.37 -22.05 0.96
C ARG A 84 -18.70 -21.61 -0.47
N MET A 85 -17.83 -20.83 -1.10
CA MET A 85 -17.99 -20.41 -2.50
C MET A 85 -17.93 -21.60 -3.45
N ALA A 86 -16.98 -22.53 -3.24
CA ALA A 86 -16.85 -23.76 -4.03
C ALA A 86 -18.11 -24.65 -3.92
N LYS A 87 -18.65 -24.83 -2.70
CA LYS A 87 -19.91 -25.54 -2.47
C LYS A 87 -21.13 -24.80 -3.04
N ALA A 88 -21.15 -23.47 -3.03
CA ALA A 88 -22.24 -22.69 -3.62
C ALA A 88 -22.27 -22.76 -5.17
N THR A 89 -21.14 -23.11 -5.79
CA THR A 89 -21.03 -23.36 -7.23
C THR A 89 -21.26 -24.82 -7.64
N GLU A 90 -21.32 -25.76 -6.69
CA GLU A 90 -21.71 -27.15 -6.95
C GLU A 90 -23.20 -27.22 -7.32
N GLY A 91 -23.50 -27.61 -8.57
CA GLY A 91 -24.86 -27.87 -9.04
C GLY A 91 -25.56 -26.71 -9.77
N ARG A 92 -24.92 -25.55 -9.95
CA ARG A 92 -25.41 -24.55 -10.93
C ARG A 92 -25.06 -25.01 -12.35
N PRO A 93 -26.01 -25.05 -13.30
CA PRO A 93 -25.69 -25.21 -14.70
C PRO A 93 -24.69 -24.14 -15.12
N LYS A 94 -23.65 -24.51 -15.88
CA LYS A 94 -22.72 -23.57 -16.52
C LYS A 94 -23.43 -22.82 -17.66
N GLU A 95 -24.53 -22.12 -17.38
CA GLU A 95 -25.16 -21.22 -18.34
C GLU A 95 -24.58 -19.82 -18.14
N PHE A 96 -23.42 -19.63 -18.75
CA PHE A 96 -22.93 -18.43 -19.46
C PHE A 96 -21.49 -18.75 -19.85
N SER A 97 -21.34 -19.62 -20.84
CA SER A 97 -20.07 -19.84 -21.54
C SER A 97 -20.09 -18.99 -22.81
N TYR A 98 -19.22 -17.99 -22.89
CA TYR A 98 -18.53 -17.73 -24.14
C TYR A 98 -17.17 -18.40 -24.00
N GLY A 99 -16.94 -19.43 -24.83
CA GLY A 99 -15.96 -20.48 -24.58
C GLY A 99 -14.51 -20.00 -24.51
N GLN A 100 -13.97 -19.95 -23.30
CA GLN A 100 -12.60 -20.29 -22.97
C GLN A 100 -12.59 -20.95 -21.60
N GLU A 101 -11.76 -21.97 -21.42
CA GLU A 101 -11.52 -22.60 -20.11
C GLU A 101 -11.20 -21.52 -19.08
N ALA A 102 -11.80 -21.58 -17.89
CA ALA A 102 -11.46 -20.66 -16.81
C ALA A 102 -9.92 -20.70 -16.62
N PRO A 103 -9.24 -19.55 -16.46
CA PRO A 103 -7.80 -19.52 -16.30
C PRO A 103 -7.40 -20.52 -15.23
N THR A 104 -6.53 -21.47 -15.57
CA THR A 104 -5.99 -22.44 -14.63
C THR A 104 -5.43 -21.61 -13.47
N ALA A 105 -5.86 -21.91 -12.24
CA ALA A 105 -5.35 -21.19 -11.08
C ALA A 105 -3.82 -21.22 -11.13
N PRO A 106 -3.13 -20.06 -10.92
CA PRO A 106 -1.68 -20.03 -10.98
C PRO A 106 -1.13 -21.11 -10.05
N ALA A 107 -0.05 -21.77 -10.48
CA ALA A 107 0.59 -22.79 -9.68
C ALA A 107 0.85 -22.25 -8.26
N PRO A 108 0.56 -23.03 -7.21
CA PRO A 108 0.78 -22.58 -5.85
C PRO A 108 2.24 -22.14 -5.67
N LEU A 109 2.44 -21.03 -4.96
CA LEU A 109 3.78 -20.54 -4.63
C LEU A 109 4.56 -21.64 -3.90
N SER A 110 5.88 -21.69 -4.08
CA SER A 110 6.71 -22.57 -3.27
C SER A 110 6.52 -22.23 -1.78
N PRO A 111 6.66 -23.21 -0.86
CA PRO A 111 6.54 -22.94 0.58
C PRO A 111 7.44 -21.78 1.04
N GLU A 112 8.63 -21.67 0.46
CA GLU A 112 9.57 -20.59 0.73
C GLU A 112 9.05 -19.23 0.26
N MET A 113 8.58 -19.12 -0.99
CA MET A 113 8.03 -17.86 -1.51
C MET A 113 6.76 -17.47 -0.76
N SER A 114 5.96 -18.44 -0.31
CA SER A 114 4.82 -18.18 0.58
C SER A 114 5.25 -17.53 1.90
N ALA A 115 6.30 -18.05 2.54
CA ALA A 115 6.82 -17.48 3.79
C ALA A 115 7.36 -16.05 3.60
N ILE A 116 8.08 -15.81 2.49
CA ILE A 116 8.56 -14.47 2.12
C ILE A 116 7.37 -13.51 1.94
N MET A 117 6.33 -13.95 1.24
CA MET A 117 5.13 -13.15 0.99
C MET A 117 4.34 -12.84 2.26
N ASP A 118 4.26 -13.80 3.19
CA ASP A 118 3.64 -13.59 4.50
C ASP A 118 4.39 -12.49 5.26
N TYR A 119 5.72 -12.60 5.33
CA TYR A 119 6.56 -11.62 6.02
C TYR A 119 6.54 -10.25 5.35
N TYR A 120 6.45 -10.20 4.02
CA TYR A 120 6.29 -8.96 3.29
C TYR A 120 4.93 -8.29 3.55
N SER A 121 3.84 -9.06 3.48
CA SER A 121 2.49 -8.59 3.80
C SER A 121 2.43 -8.05 5.23
N THR A 122 3.26 -8.62 6.11
CA THR A 122 3.44 -8.15 7.48
C THR A 122 3.96 -6.75 7.57
N TYR A 123 5.01 -6.46 6.82
CA TYR A 123 5.59 -5.13 6.75
C TYR A 123 4.54 -4.13 6.24
N LEU A 124 3.82 -4.47 5.16
CA LEU A 124 2.84 -3.58 4.54
C LEU A 124 1.67 -3.27 5.48
N ALA A 125 1.19 -4.27 6.22
CA ALA A 125 0.17 -4.07 7.24
C ALA A 125 0.65 -3.18 8.39
N CYS A 126 1.93 -3.26 8.76
CA CYS A 126 2.53 -2.34 9.73
C CYS A 126 2.49 -0.90 9.23
N ILE A 127 2.84 -0.66 7.95
CA ILE A 127 2.72 0.68 7.33
C ILE A 127 1.27 1.18 7.41
N GLN A 128 0.30 0.37 6.97
CA GLN A 128 -1.11 0.75 6.93
C GLN A 128 -1.64 1.09 8.33
N GLN A 129 -1.32 0.28 9.32
CA GLN A 129 -1.73 0.53 10.70
C GLN A 129 -0.99 1.73 11.28
N TYR A 130 0.32 1.84 11.11
CA TYR A 130 1.08 2.95 11.68
C TYR A 130 0.67 4.31 11.09
N SER A 131 0.50 4.38 9.77
CA SER A 131 0.19 5.61 9.04
C SER A 131 -1.14 6.26 9.44
N GLU A 132 -2.10 5.49 9.94
CA GLU A 132 -3.39 6.02 10.41
C GLU A 132 -3.29 6.81 11.74
N ARG A 133 -2.15 6.76 12.41
CA ARG A 133 -1.97 7.28 13.77
C ARG A 133 -1.47 8.72 13.80
N ASN A 134 -1.77 9.37 14.91
CA ASN A 134 -1.37 10.73 15.21
C ASN A 134 0.10 10.75 15.68
N LEU A 135 0.94 11.44 14.91
CA LEU A 135 2.32 11.75 15.30
C LEU A 135 2.37 13.07 16.04
N THR A 136 3.08 13.10 17.17
CA THR A 136 3.36 14.34 17.90
C THR A 136 4.30 15.23 17.08
N VAL A 137 5.32 14.64 16.47
CA VAL A 137 6.25 15.30 15.55
C VAL A 137 6.07 14.71 14.16
N ARG A 138 5.48 15.48 13.23
CA ARG A 138 5.18 14.98 11.87
C ARG A 138 6.42 14.60 11.07
N ALA A 139 7.51 15.34 11.27
CA ALA A 139 8.81 15.10 10.66
C ALA A 139 9.49 13.81 11.16
N ASP A 140 8.91 13.12 12.15
CA ASP A 140 9.46 11.88 12.71
C ASP A 140 8.81 10.63 12.10
N SER A 141 8.02 10.76 11.03
CA SER A 141 7.21 9.64 10.51
C SER A 141 7.97 8.35 10.30
N ILE A 142 9.09 8.38 9.57
CA ILE A 142 9.86 7.18 9.26
C ILE A 142 10.75 6.80 10.46
N ASN A 143 11.33 7.78 11.14
CA ASN A 143 12.19 7.59 12.30
C ASN A 143 11.44 6.94 13.49
N ALA A 144 10.18 7.29 13.72
CA ALA A 144 9.35 6.62 14.75
C ALA A 144 8.86 5.23 14.30
N PHE A 145 8.99 4.88 13.02
CA PHE A 145 8.74 3.54 12.50
C PHE A 145 10.00 2.66 12.52
N ILE A 146 11.15 3.21 12.91
CA ILE A 146 12.46 2.62 12.68
C ILE A 146 12.69 1.29 13.41
N GLY A 147 12.19 1.17 14.63
CA GLY A 147 12.33 -0.08 15.38
C GLY A 147 11.53 -1.23 14.77
N ILE A 148 10.45 -0.91 14.04
CA ILE A 148 9.69 -1.91 13.29
C ILE A 148 10.50 -2.34 12.07
N ILE A 149 11.05 -1.39 11.32
CA ILE A 149 11.95 -1.65 10.18
C ILE A 149 13.10 -2.57 10.59
N ASP A 150 13.72 -2.30 11.74
CA ASP A 150 14.86 -3.08 12.24
C ASP A 150 14.55 -4.56 12.44
N ILE A 151 13.32 -4.90 12.88
CA ILE A 151 12.87 -6.30 12.98
C ILE A 151 12.88 -6.99 11.60
N PHE A 152 12.38 -6.28 10.58
CA PHE A 152 12.30 -6.82 9.21
C PHE A 152 13.66 -6.90 8.53
N GLN A 153 14.55 -5.95 8.79
CA GLN A 153 15.91 -5.94 8.26
C GLN A 153 16.76 -7.07 8.83
N ASN A 154 16.63 -7.33 10.14
CA ASN A 154 17.44 -8.32 10.85
C ASN A 154 16.80 -9.71 10.92
N HIS A 155 15.75 -9.98 10.13
CA HIS A 155 15.16 -11.32 10.09
C HIS A 155 16.20 -12.32 9.54
N PRO A 156 16.44 -13.46 10.22
CA PRO A 156 17.54 -14.37 9.87
C PRO A 156 17.39 -15.03 8.48
N GLU A 157 16.16 -15.36 8.09
CA GLU A 157 15.88 -16.06 6.83
C GLU A 157 15.38 -15.12 5.72
N TYR A 158 14.46 -14.20 6.05
CA TYR A 158 13.78 -13.32 5.10
C TYR A 158 14.02 -11.82 5.35
N PRO A 159 15.27 -11.32 5.24
CA PRO A 159 15.55 -9.90 5.48
C PRO A 159 14.95 -8.97 4.42
N PHE A 160 14.28 -7.91 4.87
CA PHE A 160 13.75 -6.82 4.03
C PHE A 160 14.44 -5.50 4.36
N HIS A 161 15.17 -4.97 3.38
CA HIS A 161 15.75 -3.63 3.44
C HIS A 161 14.76 -2.59 2.92
N GLN A 162 15.11 -1.31 3.01
CA GLN A 162 14.18 -0.23 2.70
C GLN A 162 14.83 0.98 2.06
N ALA A 163 14.02 1.67 1.25
CA ALA A 163 14.27 3.02 0.79
C ALA A 163 13.15 3.93 1.33
N TRP A 164 13.46 4.83 2.27
CA TRP A 164 12.51 5.71 2.95
C TRP A 164 11.24 4.99 3.44
N GLY A 165 11.38 3.82 4.07
CA GLY A 165 10.30 2.97 4.59
C GLY A 165 9.62 2.10 3.54
N VAL A 166 10.00 2.17 2.26
CA VAL A 166 9.48 1.29 1.19
C VAL A 166 10.33 0.01 1.14
N PRO A 167 9.77 -1.16 1.50
CA PRO A 167 10.53 -2.40 1.63
C PRO A 167 10.93 -3.05 0.29
N PHE A 168 12.07 -3.73 0.28
CA PHE A 168 12.49 -4.65 -0.77
C PHE A 168 13.31 -5.82 -0.19
N PRO A 169 13.22 -7.03 -0.78
CA PRO A 169 13.95 -8.21 -0.31
C PRO A 169 15.43 -8.18 -0.72
N VAL A 170 16.31 -8.73 0.12
CA VAL A 170 17.76 -8.85 -0.15
C VAL A 170 18.25 -10.30 -0.21
N MET A 171 17.33 -11.24 -0.08
CA MET A 171 17.57 -12.67 -0.18
C MET A 171 18.22 -13.06 -1.53
N PRO A 172 19.29 -13.88 -1.55
CA PRO A 172 19.95 -14.30 -2.79
C PRO A 172 19.02 -15.02 -3.79
N GLN A 173 18.02 -15.74 -3.28
CA GLN A 173 17.03 -16.45 -4.07
C GLN A 173 15.99 -15.54 -4.74
N VAL A 174 15.88 -14.28 -4.32
CA VAL A 174 14.98 -13.31 -4.95
C VAL A 174 15.73 -12.54 -6.03
N GLY A 175 15.40 -12.84 -7.28
CA GLY A 175 16.01 -12.20 -8.44
C GLY A 175 15.72 -10.69 -8.55
N PRO A 176 16.48 -9.95 -9.38
CA PRO A 176 16.29 -8.49 -9.53
C PRO A 176 14.89 -8.07 -9.99
N GLU A 177 14.24 -8.89 -10.82
CA GLU A 177 12.87 -8.63 -11.30
C GLU A 177 11.87 -8.74 -10.17
N ASP A 178 11.92 -9.82 -9.37
CA ASP A 178 11.05 -9.97 -8.21
C ASP A 178 11.32 -8.90 -7.17
N ARG A 179 12.58 -8.54 -6.89
CA ARG A 179 12.92 -7.41 -6.00
C ARG A 179 12.23 -6.12 -6.45
N THR A 180 12.20 -5.88 -7.77
CA THR A 180 11.49 -4.74 -8.35
C THR A 180 9.98 -4.86 -8.19
N ARG A 181 9.41 -6.07 -8.31
CA ARG A 181 7.98 -6.32 -8.07
C ARG A 181 7.59 -6.04 -6.62
N PHE A 182 8.37 -6.51 -5.64
CA PHE A 182 8.18 -6.18 -4.23
C PHE A 182 8.19 -4.65 -4.03
N PHE A 183 9.22 -3.96 -4.53
CA PHE A 183 9.30 -2.51 -4.38
C PHE A 183 8.12 -1.77 -5.06
N ALA A 184 7.76 -2.16 -6.28
CA ALA A 184 6.63 -1.58 -7.02
C ALA A 184 5.29 -1.82 -6.30
N THR A 185 5.09 -3.01 -5.74
CA THR A 185 3.93 -3.32 -4.89
C THR A 185 3.90 -2.40 -3.67
N ALA A 186 5.04 -2.18 -3.01
CA ALA A 186 5.12 -1.28 -1.87
C ALA A 186 4.91 0.19 -2.25
N LEU A 187 5.13 0.59 -3.51
CA LEU A 187 4.83 1.94 -4.02
C LEU A 187 3.35 2.15 -4.38
N SER A 188 2.59 1.07 -4.56
CA SER A 188 1.19 1.08 -5.05
C SER A 188 0.15 1.61 -4.05
N TRP A 189 0.62 2.14 -2.91
CA TRP A 189 -0.23 2.63 -1.85
C TRP A 189 -1.15 3.78 -2.28
N SER A 190 -2.24 4.03 -1.56
CA SER A 190 -3.10 5.21 -1.73
C SER A 190 -3.73 5.63 -0.41
N HIS A 191 -4.12 6.90 -0.25
CA HIS A 191 -4.85 7.31 0.95
C HIS A 191 -6.36 7.15 0.78
N PHE A 192 -7.04 6.94 1.90
CA PHE A 192 -8.51 6.92 1.95
C PHE A 192 -9.10 8.29 1.58
N SER A 193 -10.16 8.30 0.76
CA SER A 193 -10.96 9.50 0.47
C SER A 193 -12.28 9.49 1.26
N PRO A 194 -12.75 10.61 1.83
CA PRO A 194 -14.06 10.67 2.50
C PRO A 194 -15.20 10.25 1.55
N SER A 195 -15.01 10.49 0.26
CA SER A 195 -15.95 10.14 -0.81
C SER A 195 -16.11 8.63 -0.95
N ASP A 196 -15.10 7.83 -0.58
CA ASP A 196 -15.22 6.36 -0.52
C ASP A 196 -16.35 5.94 0.44
N SER A 197 -16.56 6.68 1.55
CA SER A 197 -17.62 6.37 2.52
C SER A 197 -19.02 6.85 2.11
N LYS A 198 -19.10 7.94 1.34
CA LYS A 198 -20.38 8.48 0.83
C LYS A 198 -20.90 7.63 -0.32
N GLN A 199 -20.03 7.20 -1.23
CA GLN A 199 -20.39 6.37 -2.38
C GLN A 199 -20.72 4.92 -1.97
N ALA A 200 -20.04 4.36 -0.97
CA ALA A 200 -20.43 3.07 -0.38
C ALA A 200 -21.85 3.08 0.23
N ARG A 201 -22.39 4.26 0.57
CA ARG A 201 -23.74 4.44 1.12
C ARG A 201 -24.79 4.86 0.10
N SER A 202 -24.38 5.39 -1.06
CA SER A 202 -25.26 5.88 -2.12
C SER A 202 -25.14 5.02 -3.38
N MET A 203 -25.22 3.68 -3.26
CA MET A 203 -25.23 2.73 -4.40
C MET A 203 -26.49 2.88 -5.29
N GLU A 204 -26.86 4.10 -5.67
CA GLU A 204 -27.52 4.34 -6.94
C GLU A 204 -26.41 4.34 -7.99
N TRP A 205 -26.40 3.29 -8.81
CA TRP A 205 -25.46 3.13 -9.91
C TRP A 205 -25.77 4.23 -10.93
N ASP A 206 -24.95 5.27 -10.97
CA ASP A 206 -24.93 6.16 -12.13
C ASP A 206 -24.18 5.40 -13.24
N ASP A 207 -24.95 4.71 -14.09
CA ASP A 207 -24.47 3.89 -15.21
C ASP A 207 -23.56 4.68 -16.19
N ASP A 208 -23.52 6.01 -16.09
CA ASP A 208 -22.78 6.89 -16.99
C ASP A 208 -21.38 7.36 -16.50
N ALA A 209 -21.01 7.11 -15.23
CA ALA A 209 -19.80 7.67 -14.61
C ALA A 209 -18.76 6.62 -14.18
N ASN A 210 -18.19 5.88 -15.13
CA ASN A 210 -17.14 4.88 -14.85
C ASN A 210 -15.73 5.46 -14.55
N ARG A 211 -15.61 6.76 -14.29
CA ARG A 211 -14.32 7.43 -14.05
C ARG A 211 -14.45 8.42 -12.91
N TYR A 212 -13.63 8.22 -11.88
CA TYR A 212 -13.67 9.02 -10.67
C TYR A 212 -12.29 9.56 -10.31
N VAL A 213 -12.21 10.87 -10.10
CA VAL A 213 -11.02 11.54 -9.55
C VAL A 213 -11.42 12.10 -8.19
N PHE A 214 -10.67 11.72 -7.15
CA PHE A 214 -10.98 12.07 -5.76
C PHE A 214 -9.81 12.77 -5.10
N GLU A 215 -10.10 13.78 -4.30
CA GLU A 215 -9.16 14.31 -3.30
C GLU A 215 -9.19 13.42 -2.04
N THR A 216 -8.01 13.12 -1.49
CA THR A 216 -7.85 12.39 -0.23
C THR A 216 -7.73 13.37 0.94
N LEU A 217 -7.76 12.84 2.18
CA LEU A 217 -7.46 13.64 3.38
C LEU A 217 -5.96 13.72 3.69
N ALA A 218 -5.10 13.30 2.77
CA ALA A 218 -3.68 13.21 3.03
C ALA A 218 -3.02 14.60 3.05
N THR A 219 -2.17 14.85 4.06
CA THR A 219 -1.40 16.10 4.16
C THR A 219 0.09 15.83 3.96
N ARG A 220 0.73 16.60 3.08
CA ARG A 220 2.16 16.47 2.76
C ARG A 220 3.09 16.77 3.96
N ARG A 221 4.16 15.98 4.09
CA ARG A 221 5.28 16.14 5.04
C ARG A 221 6.61 16.45 4.32
N PRO A 222 6.92 17.72 4.01
CA PRO A 222 7.96 18.12 3.05
C PRO A 222 9.38 17.61 3.38
N GLU A 223 9.62 17.16 4.60
CA GLU A 223 10.89 16.61 5.07
C GLU A 223 11.28 15.32 4.34
N PHE A 224 10.30 14.50 3.94
CA PHE A 224 10.50 13.22 3.26
C PHE A 224 10.26 13.30 1.75
N PRO A 225 10.72 12.35 0.92
CA PRO A 225 10.33 12.28 -0.48
C PRO A 225 8.81 12.13 -0.69
N THR A 226 8.26 12.55 -1.84
CA THR A 226 6.81 12.44 -2.07
C THR A 226 6.37 11.02 -2.48
N TRP A 227 7.29 10.21 -2.98
CA TRP A 227 7.04 8.82 -3.38
C TRP A 227 6.97 7.82 -2.22
N THR A 228 7.46 8.18 -1.04
CA THR A 228 7.33 7.36 0.18
C THR A 228 5.99 7.62 0.89
N TRP A 229 5.42 6.57 1.48
CA TRP A 229 4.25 6.67 2.35
C TRP A 229 4.51 7.59 3.55
N GLY A 230 5.76 7.67 4.03
CA GLY A 230 6.14 8.51 5.17
C GLY A 230 6.07 10.00 4.88
N GLY A 231 6.06 10.38 3.59
CA GLY A 231 5.91 11.75 3.12
C GLY A 231 4.49 12.30 3.24
N TRP A 232 3.54 11.55 3.77
CA TRP A 232 2.16 11.98 3.86
C TRP A 232 1.57 11.58 5.21
N ALA A 233 0.75 12.46 5.77
CA ALA A 233 -0.06 12.19 6.94
C ALA A 233 -1.43 11.70 6.50
N GLY A 234 -1.84 10.52 6.95
CA GLY A 234 -3.12 9.92 6.59
C GLY A 234 -2.99 8.40 6.57
N ARG A 235 -4.12 7.69 6.71
CA ARG A 235 -4.13 6.24 6.59
C ARG A 235 -3.77 5.83 5.17
N VAL A 236 -2.71 5.04 5.07
CA VAL A 236 -2.24 4.43 3.83
C VAL A 236 -2.98 3.10 3.62
N ASP A 237 -3.45 2.86 2.41
CA ASP A 237 -4.03 1.60 1.98
C ASP A 237 -3.17 0.99 0.88
N ILE A 238 -2.72 -0.24 1.10
CA ILE A 238 -1.88 -0.99 0.18
C ILE A 238 -2.66 -2.24 -0.16
N GLN A 239 -3.09 -2.39 -1.41
CA GLN A 239 -4.02 -3.46 -1.77
C GLN A 239 -3.48 -4.86 -1.47
N ALA A 240 -2.16 -5.04 -1.62
CA ALA A 240 -1.48 -6.29 -1.25
C ALA A 240 -1.59 -6.65 0.24
N ALA A 241 -1.92 -5.69 1.12
CA ALA A 241 -2.12 -5.92 2.56
C ALA A 241 -3.58 -6.17 2.95
N THR A 242 -4.53 -6.20 1.98
CA THR A 242 -5.96 -6.37 2.26
C THR A 242 -6.44 -7.79 1.96
N ALA A 243 -7.24 -8.38 2.85
CA ALA A 243 -7.82 -9.72 2.72
C ALA A 243 -8.66 -9.95 1.44
N ARG A 244 -9.07 -8.88 0.74
CA ARG A 244 -9.86 -8.97 -0.50
C ARG A 244 -9.02 -9.15 -1.76
N ALA A 245 -7.74 -8.76 -1.73
CA ALA A 245 -6.83 -9.08 -2.82
C ALA A 245 -6.29 -10.48 -2.53
N ARG A 246 -6.40 -11.42 -3.48
CA ARG A 246 -5.59 -12.66 -3.42
C ARG A 246 -4.15 -12.22 -3.17
N PHE A 247 -3.61 -12.53 -1.99
CA PHE A 247 -2.30 -12.06 -1.53
C PHE A 247 -1.26 -12.26 -2.65
N GLY A 248 -0.62 -11.19 -3.09
CA GLY A 248 0.24 -11.27 -4.27
C GLY A 248 1.07 -10.03 -4.51
N LEU A 249 2.18 -10.23 -5.22
CA LEU A 249 2.93 -9.13 -5.82
C LEU A 249 2.20 -8.61 -7.03
N LEU A 250 2.54 -7.39 -7.44
CA LEU A 250 2.12 -6.90 -8.74
C LEU A 250 2.63 -7.86 -9.82
N GLU A 251 1.73 -8.22 -10.72
CA GLU A 251 2.03 -8.92 -11.96
C GLU A 251 2.23 -7.90 -13.09
N HIS A 252 2.87 -8.33 -14.17
CA HIS A 252 3.14 -7.49 -15.34
C HIS A 252 3.80 -6.15 -15.00
N VAL A 253 4.75 -6.19 -14.05
CA VAL A 253 5.53 -5.02 -13.64
C VAL A 253 6.45 -4.60 -14.78
N ASN A 254 6.31 -3.35 -15.22
CA ASN A 254 7.08 -2.79 -16.34
C ASN A 254 7.86 -1.55 -15.91
N CYS A 255 8.41 -1.56 -14.69
CA CYS A 255 9.22 -0.46 -14.22
C CYS A 255 10.65 -0.91 -13.89
N ARG A 256 11.61 -0.02 -14.13
CA ARG A 256 12.97 -0.11 -13.59
C ARG A 256 13.14 0.93 -12.50
N VAL A 257 13.68 0.50 -11.37
CA VAL A 257 13.87 1.32 -10.18
C VAL A 257 15.35 1.63 -9.99
N GLN A 258 15.66 2.91 -9.83
CA GLN A 258 16.97 3.45 -9.47
C GLN A 258 16.77 4.64 -8.52
N PHE A 259 17.84 5.10 -7.90
CA PHE A 259 17.79 6.24 -6.99
C PHE A 259 18.93 7.22 -7.29
N ARG A 260 18.76 8.48 -6.86
CA ARG A 260 19.79 9.53 -6.94
C ARG A 260 19.78 10.38 -5.68
N ASP A 261 20.94 10.92 -5.32
CA ASP A 261 21.03 11.92 -4.26
C ASP A 261 20.35 13.24 -4.72
N ALA A 262 19.96 14.06 -3.75
CA ALA A 262 19.42 15.39 -4.03
C ALA A 262 20.50 16.40 -4.44
N VAL A 263 21.70 16.22 -3.88
CA VAL A 263 22.89 17.07 -4.01
C VAL A 263 23.76 16.58 -5.16
N ASP A 264 24.13 15.30 -5.17
CA ASP A 264 24.89 14.67 -6.27
C ASP A 264 23.96 13.85 -7.18
N THR A 265 23.43 14.51 -8.21
CA THR A 265 22.54 13.88 -9.18
C THR A 265 23.27 13.00 -10.20
N SER A 266 24.62 12.97 -10.19
CA SER A 266 25.43 12.18 -11.12
C SER A 266 25.55 10.72 -10.69
N ARG A 267 25.50 10.46 -9.38
CA ARG A 267 25.55 9.10 -8.83
C ARG A 267 24.18 8.42 -8.94
N VAL A 268 24.16 7.33 -9.69
CA VAL A 268 23.04 6.38 -9.68
C VAL A 268 23.25 5.40 -8.54
N VAL A 269 22.22 5.24 -7.71
CA VAL A 269 22.18 4.34 -6.56
C VAL A 269 21.21 3.21 -6.87
N GLY A 270 21.68 1.97 -6.80
CA GLY A 270 20.89 0.75 -6.99
C GLY A 270 20.35 0.18 -5.67
N PHE A 271 19.65 -0.94 -5.75
CA PHE A 271 19.23 -1.67 -4.55
C PHE A 271 20.41 -2.15 -3.73
N ASP A 272 21.48 -2.63 -4.35
CA ASP A 272 22.64 -3.16 -3.63
C ASP A 272 23.40 -2.05 -2.87
N ASP A 273 23.54 -0.86 -3.47
CA ASP A 273 24.05 0.33 -2.76
C ASP A 273 23.18 0.65 -1.52
N LEU A 274 21.85 0.57 -1.66
CA LEU A 274 20.94 0.78 -0.53
C LEU A 274 21.11 -0.29 0.55
N VAL A 275 21.41 -1.55 0.18
CA VAL A 275 21.72 -2.59 1.16
C VAL A 275 22.93 -2.17 1.98
N GLU A 276 24.03 -1.80 1.33
CA GLU A 276 25.26 -1.33 1.99
C GLU A 276 24.99 -0.12 2.90
N MET A 277 24.19 0.85 2.44
CA MET A 277 23.80 2.02 3.24
C MET A 277 23.00 1.64 4.49
N ASN A 278 22.01 0.74 4.36
CA ASN A 278 21.21 0.28 5.48
C ASN A 278 22.06 -0.50 6.49
N VAL A 279 23.02 -1.33 6.05
CA VAL A 279 23.94 -2.05 6.95
C VAL A 279 24.88 -1.08 7.66
N ALA A 280 25.46 -0.12 6.94
CA ALA A 280 26.50 0.75 7.48
C ALA A 280 25.96 1.82 8.45
N ARG A 281 24.75 2.33 8.21
CA ARG A 281 24.21 3.51 8.93
C ARG A 281 22.90 3.22 9.64
N GLY A 282 22.40 1.99 9.54
CA GLY A 282 21.02 1.69 9.86
C GLY A 282 20.05 2.36 8.89
N PRO A 283 18.74 2.19 9.11
CA PRO A 283 17.72 2.94 8.40
C PRO A 283 17.74 4.42 8.87
N GLY A 284 17.95 5.39 7.97
CA GLY A 284 18.17 6.79 8.37
C GLY A 284 18.20 7.82 7.23
N ALA A 285 18.39 9.10 7.62
CA ALA A 285 18.16 10.30 6.80
C ALA A 285 19.09 10.50 5.57
N ASP A 286 20.18 9.74 5.48
CA ASP A 286 21.18 9.87 4.40
C ASP A 286 20.83 9.07 3.13
N GLN A 287 19.61 8.54 3.05
CA GLN A 287 19.17 7.78 1.89
C GLN A 287 18.87 8.68 0.69
N PRO A 288 19.06 8.17 -0.55
CA PRO A 288 18.79 8.95 -1.75
C PRO A 288 17.34 9.42 -1.77
N ARG A 289 17.15 10.73 -1.98
CA ARG A 289 15.84 11.37 -1.92
C ARG A 289 15.06 11.21 -3.23
N HIS A 290 15.74 11.14 -4.38
CA HIS A 290 15.09 11.04 -5.68
C HIS A 290 14.94 9.58 -6.11
N LEU A 291 13.69 9.18 -6.41
CA LEU A 291 13.39 7.91 -7.08
C LEU A 291 13.45 8.13 -8.59
N VAL A 292 14.31 7.40 -9.28
CA VAL A 292 14.37 7.36 -10.73
C VAL A 292 13.62 6.13 -11.21
N LEU A 293 12.42 6.36 -11.74
CA LEU A 293 11.51 5.31 -12.17
C LEU A 293 11.37 5.36 -13.68
N THR A 294 11.87 4.35 -14.37
CA THR A 294 11.58 4.16 -15.80
C THR A 294 10.35 3.28 -15.90
N ALA A 295 9.24 3.78 -16.43
CA ALA A 295 7.97 3.06 -16.50
C ALA A 295 7.16 3.49 -17.72
N LYS A 296 6.13 2.70 -18.05
CA LYS A 296 5.19 3.03 -19.12
C LYS A 296 4.25 4.15 -18.70
N ALA A 297 4.21 5.22 -19.48
CA ALA A 297 3.23 6.29 -19.32
C ALA A 297 1.90 5.86 -19.96
N ILE A 298 0.80 6.05 -19.23
CA ILE A 298 -0.54 5.76 -19.74
C ILE A 298 -0.93 6.84 -20.76
N PRO A 299 -1.23 6.47 -22.02
CA PRO A 299 -1.72 7.42 -23.00
C PRO A 299 -2.99 8.13 -22.50
N PRO A 300 -3.10 9.46 -22.60
CA PRO A 300 -4.25 10.20 -22.07
C PRO A 300 -5.59 9.75 -22.66
N LYS A 301 -5.61 9.26 -23.90
CA LYS A 301 -6.79 8.65 -24.54
C LYS A 301 -7.38 7.47 -23.76
N ILE A 302 -6.57 6.71 -23.02
CA ILE A 302 -7.04 5.61 -22.17
C ILE A 302 -7.71 6.15 -20.91
N LEU A 303 -7.30 7.35 -20.47
CA LEU A 303 -7.91 8.10 -19.37
C LEU A 303 -9.18 8.85 -19.80
N LEU A 304 -9.41 9.06 -21.10
CA LEU A 304 -10.59 9.70 -21.69
C LEU A 304 -11.73 8.70 -21.96
N LYS A 305 -12.99 9.18 -22.02
CA LYS A 305 -14.25 8.41 -22.00
C LYS A 305 -14.50 7.45 -23.19
N ASP A 306 -13.50 7.10 -23.99
CA ASP A 306 -13.71 6.30 -25.21
C ASP A 306 -13.62 4.79 -24.92
N GLY A 307 -14.80 4.17 -24.73
CA GLY A 307 -15.16 2.75 -24.86
C GLY A 307 -14.14 1.67 -24.49
N ASN A 308 -14.43 0.92 -23.41
CA ASN A 308 -13.89 -0.39 -22.97
C ASN A 308 -13.18 -0.43 -21.59
N THR A 309 -13.18 0.64 -20.79
CA THR A 309 -12.77 0.58 -19.37
C THR A 309 -13.98 0.74 -18.46
N GLU A 310 -14.30 -0.28 -17.65
CA GLU A 310 -15.49 -0.24 -16.79
C GLU A 310 -15.31 0.59 -15.53
N THR A 311 -14.10 0.75 -14.97
CA THR A 311 -13.92 1.65 -13.82
C THR A 311 -12.48 2.15 -13.70
N LEU A 312 -12.29 3.46 -13.72
CA LEU A 312 -11.05 4.14 -13.35
C LEU A 312 -11.27 4.94 -12.07
N ARG A 313 -10.45 4.71 -11.05
CA ARG A 313 -10.41 5.51 -9.82
C ARG A 313 -9.04 6.15 -9.68
N ILE A 314 -9.00 7.45 -9.52
CA ILE A 314 -7.79 8.22 -9.25
C ILE A 314 -7.95 8.87 -7.88
N ARG A 315 -6.99 8.64 -6.99
CA ARG A 315 -6.92 9.28 -5.66
C ARG A 315 -5.74 10.24 -5.64
N LEU A 316 -5.99 11.51 -5.35
CA LEU A 316 -5.02 12.59 -5.35
C LEU A 316 -4.79 13.12 -3.94
N ASP A 317 -3.52 13.22 -3.56
CA ASP A 317 -3.04 13.75 -2.29
C ASP A 317 -2.65 15.23 -2.49
N LEU A 318 -3.60 16.14 -2.25
CA LEU A 318 -3.47 17.56 -2.66
C LEU A 318 -3.06 18.52 -1.54
N ASP A 319 -3.32 18.20 -0.27
CA ASP A 319 -3.06 19.13 0.84
C ASP A 319 -1.56 19.27 1.11
N GLY A 320 -1.05 20.50 0.99
CA GLY A 320 0.38 20.80 1.12
C GLY A 320 1.23 20.38 -0.08
N CYS A 321 0.62 20.01 -1.22
CA CYS A 321 1.35 19.78 -2.47
C CYS A 321 1.95 21.09 -3.01
N HIS A 322 2.85 21.00 -4.00
CA HIS A 322 3.60 22.16 -4.52
C HIS A 322 2.73 23.21 -5.22
N GLU A 323 1.48 22.89 -5.52
CA GLU A 323 0.56 23.77 -6.22
C GLU A 323 -0.46 24.41 -5.28
N PRO A 324 -0.98 25.61 -5.61
CA PRO A 324 -2.05 26.23 -4.85
C PRO A 324 -3.27 25.29 -4.77
N LYS A 325 -4.06 25.37 -3.70
CA LYS A 325 -5.31 24.60 -3.60
C LYS A 325 -6.21 24.93 -4.80
N ARG A 326 -6.53 23.90 -5.60
CA ARG A 326 -7.42 23.93 -6.75
C ARG A 326 -8.53 22.92 -6.54
N ASP A 327 -9.64 23.10 -7.25
CA ASP A 327 -10.71 22.10 -7.28
C ASP A 327 -10.28 20.84 -8.03
N ILE A 328 -11.08 19.80 -7.88
CA ILE A 328 -10.80 18.49 -8.47
C ILE A 328 -10.94 18.49 -10.00
N ASP A 329 -11.84 19.31 -10.54
CA ASP A 329 -12.10 19.45 -11.98
C ASP A 329 -10.87 19.99 -12.74
N TRP A 330 -10.15 20.90 -12.09
CA TRP A 330 -8.90 21.43 -12.60
C TRP A 330 -7.83 20.33 -12.74
N TRP A 331 -7.67 19.49 -11.73
CA TRP A 331 -6.73 18.36 -11.76
C TRP A 331 -7.12 17.31 -12.79
N GLN A 332 -8.40 16.98 -12.85
CA GLN A 332 -8.97 16.07 -13.84
C GLN A 332 -8.64 16.54 -15.27
N THR A 333 -8.80 17.84 -15.54
CA THR A 333 -8.46 18.42 -16.84
C THR A 333 -6.98 18.26 -17.20
N ARG A 334 -6.05 18.41 -16.23
CA ARG A 334 -4.61 18.24 -16.49
C ARG A 334 -4.20 16.79 -16.70
N ILE A 335 -4.75 15.88 -15.90
CA ILE A 335 -4.54 14.43 -16.06
C ILE A 335 -4.91 14.00 -17.48
N TYR A 336 -6.07 14.46 -17.98
CA TYR A 336 -6.54 14.13 -19.33
C TYR A 336 -5.77 14.81 -20.46
N LYS A 337 -5.07 15.92 -20.18
CA LYS A 337 -4.15 16.55 -21.15
C LYS A 337 -2.81 15.83 -21.24
N GLY A 338 -2.35 15.19 -20.17
CA GLY A 338 -1.17 14.31 -20.18
C GLY A 338 0.19 14.98 -20.39
N LYS A 339 0.30 16.30 -20.18
CA LYS A 339 1.53 17.06 -20.43
C LYS A 339 2.38 17.19 -19.17
N ASP A 340 1.81 17.81 -18.16
CA ASP A 340 2.42 18.20 -16.89
C ASP A 340 1.92 17.35 -15.72
N VAL A 341 0.88 16.54 -15.95
CA VAL A 341 0.47 15.44 -15.08
C VAL A 341 0.43 14.17 -15.93
N LYS A 342 1.04 13.10 -15.43
CA LYS A 342 1.12 11.80 -16.11
C LYS A 342 0.72 10.68 -15.16
N CYS A 343 -0.08 9.74 -15.67
CA CYS A 343 -0.33 8.47 -15.00
C CYS A 343 0.68 7.45 -15.51
N ILE A 344 1.37 6.74 -14.63
CA ILE A 344 2.37 5.73 -14.99
C ILE A 344 1.96 4.36 -14.46
N TRP A 345 2.16 3.33 -15.26
CA TRP A 345 1.79 1.96 -14.91
C TRP A 345 2.85 1.31 -14.02
N LEU A 346 2.42 0.72 -12.90
CA LEU A 346 3.30 -0.11 -12.06
C LEU A 346 3.10 -1.59 -12.33
N GLY A 347 1.86 -2.06 -12.43
CA GLY A 347 1.52 -3.47 -12.60
C GLY A 347 0.04 -3.72 -12.35
N GLN A 348 -0.34 -4.98 -12.14
CA GLN A 348 -1.72 -5.34 -11.80
C GLN A 348 -1.83 -6.39 -10.69
N PHE A 349 -2.96 -6.36 -9.98
CA PHE A 349 -3.43 -7.43 -9.09
C PHE A 349 -4.67 -8.08 -9.71
N ASN A 350 -4.56 -9.32 -10.19
CA ASN A 350 -5.66 -9.97 -10.90
C ASN A 350 -6.25 -9.03 -11.98
N ASN A 351 -7.51 -8.62 -11.80
CA ASN A 351 -8.27 -7.76 -12.71
C ASN A 351 -8.16 -6.26 -12.37
N LEU A 352 -7.10 -5.84 -11.69
CA LEU A 352 -6.93 -4.46 -11.27
C LEU A 352 -5.53 -3.93 -11.58
N GLY A 353 -5.46 -3.07 -12.58
CA GLY A 353 -4.28 -2.28 -12.90
C GLY A 353 -4.04 -1.18 -11.88
N VAL A 354 -2.78 -0.98 -11.48
CA VAL A 354 -2.38 0.01 -10.48
C VAL A 354 -1.19 0.81 -10.99
N GLY A 355 -1.17 2.08 -10.63
CA GLY A 355 -0.04 2.94 -10.92
C GLY A 355 -0.07 4.27 -10.19
N LEU A 356 0.88 5.13 -10.54
CA LEU A 356 1.08 6.41 -9.88
C LEU A 356 0.58 7.56 -10.75
N VAL A 357 0.11 8.62 -10.09
CA VAL A 357 -0.12 9.92 -10.72
C VAL A 357 1.05 10.82 -10.35
N LEU A 358 1.76 11.31 -11.35
CA LEU A 358 2.91 12.18 -11.19
C LEU A 358 2.59 13.56 -11.76
N ALA A 359 2.99 14.60 -11.06
CA ALA A 359 2.90 15.98 -11.54
C ALA A 359 4.29 16.59 -11.68
N ARG A 360 4.48 17.43 -12.70
CA ARG A 360 5.75 18.05 -13.04
C ARG A 360 5.97 19.26 -12.15
N ASN A 361 7.16 19.38 -11.57
CA ASN A 361 7.56 20.57 -10.85
C ASN A 361 8.20 21.59 -11.80
N ASP A 362 7.36 22.46 -12.37
CA ASP A 362 7.80 23.49 -13.33
C ASP A 362 8.80 24.50 -12.74
N LYS A 363 8.87 24.64 -11.41
CA LYS A 363 9.77 25.58 -10.73
C LYS A 363 11.19 25.04 -10.52
N LYS A 364 11.40 23.72 -10.64
CA LYS A 364 12.69 23.06 -10.35
C LYS A 364 13.26 22.30 -11.57
N SER A 365 13.03 22.78 -12.79
CA SER A 365 13.68 22.20 -13.97
C SER A 365 15.21 22.21 -13.78
N LYS A 366 15.82 21.04 -13.59
CA LYS A 366 17.27 20.88 -13.45
C LYS A 366 17.91 20.58 -14.80
N LYS A 367 19.24 20.62 -14.85
CA LYS A 367 20.08 20.23 -15.99
C LYS A 367 19.79 18.79 -16.49
N ASP A 368 19.26 17.94 -15.61
CA ASP A 368 19.01 16.51 -15.84
C ASP A 368 17.55 16.18 -16.25
N GLY A 369 16.75 17.20 -16.60
CA GLY A 369 15.36 17.03 -17.04
C GLY A 369 14.31 17.47 -16.00
N PRO A 370 13.03 17.22 -16.27
CA PRO A 370 11.94 17.62 -15.39
C PRO A 370 11.95 16.80 -14.09
N LEU A 371 11.83 17.51 -12.96
CA LEU A 371 11.58 16.89 -11.68
C LEU A 371 10.08 16.66 -11.51
N TRP A 372 9.70 15.47 -11.09
CA TRP A 372 8.33 15.06 -10.84
C TRP A 372 8.09 14.91 -9.35
N TYR A 373 6.83 14.97 -8.93
CA TYR A 373 6.42 14.56 -7.61
C TYR A 373 5.22 13.65 -7.75
N ARG A 374 5.16 12.61 -6.91
CA ARG A 374 3.97 11.79 -6.75
C ARG A 374 2.84 12.67 -6.20
N LEU A 375 1.75 12.72 -6.95
CA LEU A 375 0.49 13.40 -6.60
C LEU A 375 -0.55 12.40 -6.07
N GLY A 376 -0.42 11.12 -6.38
CA GLY A 376 -1.40 10.12 -5.97
C GLY A 376 -1.22 8.79 -6.67
N ALA A 377 -2.28 7.99 -6.71
CA ALA A 377 -2.32 6.69 -7.35
C ALA A 377 -3.65 6.48 -8.09
N PHE A 378 -3.64 5.59 -9.07
CA PHE A 378 -4.86 5.17 -9.75
C PHE A 378 -5.05 3.65 -9.67
N GLN A 379 -6.32 3.26 -9.80
CA GLN A 379 -6.80 1.90 -9.89
C GLN A 379 -7.70 1.80 -11.12
N LEU A 380 -7.44 0.82 -11.96
CA LEU A 380 -8.11 0.65 -13.24
C LEU A 380 -8.58 -0.80 -13.35
N ALA A 381 -9.87 -1.00 -13.59
CA ALA A 381 -10.40 -2.33 -13.85
C ALA A 381 -9.81 -2.88 -15.17
N VAL A 382 -9.26 -4.09 -15.11
CA VAL A 382 -8.59 -4.80 -16.20
C VAL A 382 -9.27 -6.15 -16.37
N PHE A 383 -9.82 -6.43 -17.55
CA PHE A 383 -10.44 -7.73 -17.86
C PHE A 383 -9.52 -8.58 -18.75
N TRP A 384 -9.86 -9.85 -18.98
CA TRP A 384 -8.96 -10.84 -19.60
C TRP A 384 -8.44 -10.45 -21.00
N ASP A 385 -9.18 -9.66 -21.79
CA ASP A 385 -8.75 -9.17 -23.11
C ASP A 385 -8.20 -7.73 -23.09
N TRP A 386 -8.15 -7.11 -21.91
CA TRP A 386 -7.87 -5.70 -21.74
C TRP A 386 -6.41 -5.35 -22.02
N THR A 387 -5.49 -6.20 -21.59
CA THR A 387 -4.04 -6.02 -21.80
C THR A 387 -3.69 -6.00 -23.29
N GLU A 388 -4.31 -6.91 -24.07
CA GLU A 388 -4.18 -6.96 -25.53
C GLU A 388 -4.86 -5.78 -26.22
N LYS A 389 -6.11 -5.45 -25.83
CA LYS A 389 -6.86 -4.31 -26.39
C LYS A 389 -6.16 -2.98 -26.18
N MET A 390 -5.61 -2.77 -24.98
CA MET A 390 -4.93 -1.52 -24.63
C MET A 390 -3.51 -1.42 -25.17
N ARG A 391 -2.97 -2.54 -25.68
CA ARG A 391 -1.62 -2.61 -26.24
C ARG A 391 -0.59 -2.01 -25.31
N ILE A 392 -0.57 -2.49 -24.06
CA ILE A 392 0.34 -1.98 -23.02
C ILE A 392 1.80 -2.06 -23.53
N ASP A 393 2.12 -3.09 -24.30
CA ASP A 393 3.39 -3.27 -25.02
C ASP A 393 3.81 -2.02 -25.82
N LYS A 394 2.84 -1.30 -26.39
CA LYS A 394 3.05 -0.10 -27.21
C LYS A 394 3.09 1.22 -26.44
N TRP A 395 2.80 1.23 -25.14
CA TRP A 395 2.86 2.46 -24.38
C TRP A 395 4.31 2.95 -24.27
N ASP A 396 4.47 4.28 -24.32
CA ASP A 396 5.76 4.94 -24.25
C ASP A 396 6.44 4.66 -22.92
N VAL A 397 7.70 4.22 -22.98
CA VAL A 397 8.55 4.03 -21.81
C VAL A 397 9.29 5.33 -21.56
N GLU A 398 9.08 5.92 -20.39
CA GLU A 398 9.66 7.20 -20.00
C GLU A 398 10.39 7.06 -18.66
N THR A 399 11.35 7.94 -18.40
CA THR A 399 12.07 7.99 -17.12
C THR A 399 11.66 9.22 -16.31
N PHE A 400 11.22 8.97 -15.08
CA PHE A 400 10.71 9.97 -14.15
C PHE A 400 11.66 10.07 -12.96
N VAL A 401 12.23 11.26 -12.73
CA VAL A 401 12.92 11.58 -11.48
C VAL A 401 11.90 12.17 -10.53
N ILE A 402 11.57 11.44 -9.46
CA ILE A 402 10.49 11.75 -8.53
C ILE A 402 11.10 12.22 -7.20
N GLU A 403 10.75 13.44 -6.77
CA GLU A 403 11.14 14.06 -5.50
C GLU A 403 10.47 13.43 -4.28
#